data_AF-A0A316IBC3-F1
#
_entry.id   AF-A0A316IBC3-F1
#
_cell.length_a   1.000
_cell.length_b   1.000
_cell.length_c   1.000
_cell.angle_alpha   90.00
_cell.angle_beta   90.00
_cell.angle_gamma   90.00
#
_symmetry.space_group_name_H-M   'P 1'
#
loop_
_entity.id
_entity.type
_entity.pdbx_description
1 polymer ?
#
loop_
_entity_poly.entity_id
_entity_poly.type
_entity_poly.pdbx_seq_one_letter_code
_entity_poly.pdbx_strand_id
1 'polypeptide(L)'
;MSKPKRMAALLLLASSTATAGQAATWTPTPALIAEVEAHLVLPDGAGPLDQYGRYYYGDVKHGRRVLVGEFVQVSDPGVHIVAPTQAPRILDGGCSVINLVYDTAEKKVTPLFCNGSA
;
A
#
# COMPACT_ATOMS: atom_id res chain seq x y z
N MET A 1 7.44 -69.52 -27.81
CA MET A 1 6.55 -68.37 -28.09
C MET A 1 6.49 -67.50 -26.83
N SER A 2 6.94 -66.25 -26.88
CA SER A 2 6.41 -65.10 -26.10
C SER A 2 7.29 -63.87 -26.30
N LYS A 3 6.68 -62.78 -26.82
CA LYS A 3 7.29 -61.46 -27.01
C LYS A 3 6.96 -60.56 -25.81
N PRO A 4 7.90 -59.75 -25.29
CA PRO A 4 7.58 -58.71 -24.32
C PRO A 4 7.05 -57.45 -25.04
N LYS A 5 5.88 -56.96 -24.62
CA LYS A 5 5.32 -55.66 -25.04
C LYS A 5 5.98 -54.54 -24.23
N ARG A 6 6.63 -53.60 -24.91
CA ARG A 6 7.12 -52.35 -24.32
C ARG A 6 5.96 -51.36 -24.26
N MET A 7 5.50 -51.00 -23.06
CA MET A 7 4.60 -49.85 -22.85
C MET A 7 5.47 -48.60 -22.68
N ALA A 8 5.42 -47.71 -23.68
CA ALA A 8 5.95 -46.36 -23.57
C ALA A 8 4.88 -45.49 -22.90
N ALA A 9 5.16 -44.99 -21.68
CA ALA A 9 4.34 -44.00 -21.02
C ALA A 9 4.86 -42.60 -21.39
N LEU A 10 4.07 -41.89 -22.19
CA LEU A 10 4.33 -40.51 -22.59
C LEU A 10 3.85 -39.59 -21.45
N LEU A 11 4.79 -39.07 -20.63
CA LEU A 11 4.49 -38.05 -19.63
C LEU A 11 4.29 -36.69 -20.31
N LEU A 12 3.04 -36.25 -20.40
CA LEU A 12 2.66 -34.89 -20.76
C LEU A 12 2.98 -33.96 -19.58
N LEU A 13 4.08 -33.20 -19.68
CA LEU A 13 4.40 -32.10 -18.78
C LEU A 13 3.41 -30.94 -19.04
N ALA A 14 2.40 -30.80 -18.18
CA ALA A 14 1.51 -29.65 -18.18
C ALA A 14 2.27 -28.43 -17.60
N SER A 15 2.78 -27.57 -18.48
CA SER A 15 3.39 -26.30 -18.12
C SER A 15 2.35 -25.38 -17.49
N SER A 16 2.39 -25.25 -16.16
CA SER A 16 1.56 -24.29 -15.44
C SER A 16 2.17 -22.89 -15.63
N THR A 17 1.58 -22.07 -16.49
CA THR A 17 1.89 -20.64 -16.56
C THR A 17 1.34 -19.96 -15.31
N ALA A 18 2.19 -19.75 -14.31
CA ALA A 18 1.87 -18.87 -13.21
C ALA A 18 1.73 -17.44 -13.75
N THR A 19 0.50 -16.94 -13.84
CA THR A 19 0.27 -15.52 -14.08
C THR A 19 0.76 -14.77 -12.84
N ALA A 20 1.92 -14.14 -12.95
CA ALA A 20 2.36 -13.17 -11.96
C ALA A 20 1.31 -12.06 -11.91
N GLY A 21 0.46 -12.08 -10.88
CA GLY A 21 -0.56 -11.06 -10.66
C GLY A 21 0.13 -9.71 -10.55
N GLN A 22 -0.03 -8.90 -11.58
CA GLN A 22 0.39 -7.51 -11.59
C GLN A 22 -0.25 -6.85 -10.36
N ALA A 23 0.56 -6.36 -9.42
CA ALA A 23 0.05 -5.71 -8.22
C ALA A 23 -0.91 -4.61 -8.65
N ALA A 24 -2.20 -4.82 -8.40
CA ALA A 24 -3.25 -3.95 -8.90
C ALA A 24 -3.22 -2.64 -8.12
N THR A 25 -2.35 -1.73 -8.54
CA THR A 25 -2.35 -0.35 -8.04
C THR A 25 -3.64 0.33 -8.52
N TRP A 26 -4.21 1.16 -7.66
CA TRP A 26 -5.40 1.94 -7.97
C TRP A 26 -5.17 3.38 -7.53
N THR A 27 -5.88 4.32 -8.15
CA THR A 27 -5.70 5.74 -7.84
C THR A 27 -6.80 6.21 -6.89
N PRO A 28 -6.47 6.73 -5.70
CA PRO A 28 -7.45 7.31 -4.81
C PRO A 28 -7.98 8.63 -5.35
N THR A 29 -9.23 8.94 -5.01
CA THR A 29 -9.84 10.21 -5.40
C THR A 29 -9.56 11.28 -4.34
N PRO A 30 -9.54 12.57 -4.72
CA PRO A 30 -9.49 13.66 -3.74
C PRO A 30 -10.61 13.61 -2.71
N ALA A 31 -11.81 13.16 -3.12
CA ALA A 31 -12.96 13.03 -2.22
C ALA A 31 -12.74 11.97 -1.13
N LEU A 32 -12.17 10.81 -1.49
CA LEU A 32 -11.83 9.78 -0.51
C LEU A 32 -10.76 10.28 0.47
N ILE A 33 -9.75 10.99 -0.01
CA ILE A 33 -8.71 11.58 0.84
C ILE A 33 -9.32 12.56 1.83
N ALA A 34 -10.20 13.46 1.36
CA ALA A 34 -10.89 14.41 2.22
C ALA A 34 -11.78 13.72 3.28
N GLU A 35 -12.51 12.65 2.90
CA GLU A 35 -13.29 11.84 3.85
C GLU A 35 -12.39 11.26 4.94
N VAL A 36 -11.23 10.70 4.58
CA VAL A 36 -10.29 10.11 5.54
C VAL A 36 -9.66 11.19 6.43
N GLU A 37 -9.16 12.29 5.85
CA GLU A 37 -8.52 13.39 6.57
C GLU A 37 -9.44 14.04 7.62
N ALA A 38 -10.74 14.15 7.32
CA ALA A 38 -11.73 14.72 8.24
C ALA A 38 -11.90 13.93 9.55
N HIS A 39 -11.43 12.68 9.59
CA HIS A 39 -11.55 11.78 10.74
C HIS A 39 -10.21 11.36 11.34
N LEU A 40 -9.09 11.91 10.86
CA LEU A 40 -7.78 11.56 11.39
C LEU A 40 -7.57 12.12 12.79
N VAL A 41 -7.05 11.27 13.67
CA VAL A 41 -6.46 11.66 14.95
C VAL A 41 -4.97 11.41 14.81
N LEU A 42 -4.18 12.49 14.80
CA LEU A 42 -2.72 12.40 14.71
C LEU A 42 -2.12 11.97 16.05
N PRO A 43 -0.99 11.24 16.05
CA PRO A 43 -0.32 10.81 17.27
C PRO A 43 0.20 12.00 18.08
N ASP A 44 0.36 11.80 19.40
CA ASP A 44 0.95 12.82 20.27
C ASP A 44 2.35 13.24 19.76
N GLY A 45 2.62 14.55 19.80
CA GLY A 45 3.86 15.13 19.28
C GLY A 45 3.85 15.40 17.78
N ALA A 46 2.83 14.96 17.03
CA ALA A 46 2.60 15.41 15.67
C ALA A 46 2.14 16.88 15.64
N GLY A 47 2.57 17.59 14.60
CA GLY A 47 2.02 18.90 14.28
C GLY A 47 0.61 18.80 13.68
N PRO A 48 -0.07 19.94 13.44
CA PRO A 48 -1.31 19.95 12.67
C PRO A 48 -1.09 19.43 11.25
N LEU A 49 -2.13 18.83 10.69
CA LEU A 49 -2.08 18.13 9.39
C LEU A 49 -1.60 19.02 8.23
N ASP A 50 -1.90 20.32 8.30
CA ASP A 50 -1.55 21.33 7.28
C ASP A 50 -0.05 21.69 7.24
N GLN A 51 0.76 21.20 8.18
CA GLN A 51 2.22 21.32 8.15
C GLN A 51 2.91 20.20 7.36
N TYR A 52 2.15 19.20 6.91
CA TYR A 52 2.69 18.04 6.22
C TYR A 52 2.42 18.14 4.71
N GLY A 53 3.41 17.73 3.91
CA GLY A 53 3.20 17.17 2.60
C GLY A 53 2.63 15.76 2.76
N ARG A 54 1.47 15.49 2.17
CA ARG A 54 0.70 14.25 2.36
C ARG A 54 0.60 13.52 1.04
N TYR A 55 1.39 12.45 0.93
CA TYR A 55 1.56 11.71 -0.31
C TYR A 55 0.71 10.44 -0.27
N TYR A 56 -0.31 10.40 -1.12
CA TYR A 56 -1.30 9.34 -1.17
C TYR A 56 -1.15 8.47 -2.41
N TYR A 57 -1.31 7.17 -2.23
CA TYR A 57 -1.40 6.19 -3.31
C TYR A 57 -2.31 5.04 -2.91
N GLY A 58 -2.89 4.36 -3.90
CA GLY A 58 -3.69 3.17 -3.67
C GLY A 58 -2.85 1.91 -3.85
N ASP A 59 -2.99 1.00 -2.88
CA ASP A 59 -2.33 -0.30 -2.87
C ASP A 59 -3.37 -1.43 -2.68
N VAL A 60 -2.96 -2.67 -2.90
CA VAL A 60 -3.76 -3.87 -2.64
C VAL A 60 -3.03 -4.77 -1.65
N LYS A 61 -3.54 -4.84 -0.42
CA LYS A 61 -3.01 -5.71 0.64
C LYS A 61 -3.98 -6.86 0.90
N HIS A 62 -3.50 -8.10 0.76
CA HIS A 62 -4.32 -9.31 0.91
C HIS A 62 -5.61 -9.30 0.06
N GLY A 63 -5.52 -8.79 -1.18
CA GLY A 63 -6.67 -8.67 -2.09
C GLY A 63 -7.63 -7.51 -1.78
N ARG A 64 -7.34 -6.66 -0.78
CA ARG A 64 -8.16 -5.51 -0.41
C ARG A 64 -7.50 -4.20 -0.81
N ARG A 65 -8.29 -3.26 -1.33
CA ARG A 65 -7.83 -1.91 -1.65
C ARG A 65 -7.58 -1.14 -0.36
N VAL A 66 -6.37 -0.61 -0.21
CA VAL A 66 -5.99 0.26 0.88
C VAL A 66 -5.50 1.59 0.34
N LEU A 67 -5.87 2.68 1.00
CA LEU A 67 -5.25 3.99 0.79
C LEU A 67 -4.03 4.05 1.70
N VAL A 68 -2.86 4.35 1.13
CA VAL A 68 -1.63 4.57 1.88
C VAL A 68 -1.30 6.05 1.83
N GLY A 69 -0.90 6.60 2.97
CA GLY A 69 -0.45 7.98 3.11
C GLY A 69 0.93 8.05 3.77
N GLU A 70 1.84 8.81 3.19
CA GLU A 70 3.13 9.15 3.78
C GLU A 70 3.10 10.65 4.08
N PHE A 71 3.11 11.04 5.35
CA PHE A 71 3.05 12.45 5.75
C PHE A 71 4.45 12.90 6.16
N VAL A 72 4.96 13.95 5.54
CA VAL A 72 6.30 14.47 5.80
C VAL A 72 6.21 15.97 6.07
N GLN A 73 6.75 16.44 7.19
CA GLN A 73 6.87 17.89 7.41
C GLN A 73 7.85 18.48 6.38
N VAL A 74 7.35 19.43 5.59
CA VAL A 74 8.08 20.06 4.49
C VAL A 74 7.78 21.56 4.45
N SER A 75 8.61 22.33 3.76
CA SER A 75 8.39 23.77 3.58
C SER A 75 7.23 24.13 2.66
N ASP A 76 6.78 23.18 1.81
CA ASP A 76 5.66 23.33 0.88
C ASP A 76 4.64 22.21 1.12
N PRO A 77 3.75 22.37 2.13
CA PRO A 77 2.80 21.33 2.49
C PRO A 77 1.65 21.25 1.48
N GLY A 78 0.96 20.11 1.46
CA GLY A 78 -0.12 19.90 0.50
C GLY A 78 -0.53 18.44 0.34
N VAL A 79 -1.54 18.21 -0.50
CA VAL A 79 -2.00 16.87 -0.86
C VAL A 79 -1.41 16.49 -2.20
N HIS A 80 -0.75 15.32 -2.26
CA HIS A 80 -0.14 14.79 -3.46
C HIS A 80 -0.67 13.38 -3.73
N ILE A 81 -1.36 13.17 -4.85
CA ILE A 81 -1.72 11.83 -5.31
C ILE A 81 -0.63 11.36 -6.26
N VAL A 82 0.12 10.33 -5.86
CA VAL A 82 1.36 9.91 -6.53
C VAL A 82 1.34 8.43 -6.86
N ALA A 83 2.26 7.99 -7.73
CA ALA A 83 2.53 6.57 -7.87
C ALA A 83 3.24 6.03 -6.60
N PRO A 84 3.06 4.74 -6.23
CA PRO A 84 3.74 4.16 -5.06
C PRO A 84 5.28 4.23 -5.11
N THR A 85 5.86 4.37 -6.30
CA THR A 85 7.30 4.54 -6.52
C THR A 85 7.78 5.98 -6.31
N GLN A 86 6.86 6.94 -6.26
CA GLN A 86 7.14 8.36 -6.07
C GLN A 86 6.84 8.84 -4.65
N ALA A 87 6.19 8.02 -3.82
CA ALA A 87 5.97 8.32 -2.42
C ALA A 87 7.31 8.36 -1.65
N PRO A 88 7.51 9.31 -0.74
CA PRO A 88 8.71 9.37 0.08
C PRO A 88 8.82 8.11 0.94
N ARG A 89 10.03 7.53 1.02
CA ARG A 89 10.31 6.35 1.85
C ARG A 89 11.28 6.77 2.95
N ILE A 90 10.76 7.19 4.09
CA ILE A 90 11.55 7.66 5.23
C ILE A 90 11.22 6.78 6.42
N LEU A 91 12.22 6.09 6.97
CA LEU A 91 12.02 5.08 8.03
C LEU A 91 12.25 5.62 9.44
N ASP A 92 12.97 6.74 9.56
CA ASP A 92 13.29 7.40 10.82
C ASP A 92 13.10 8.92 10.66
N GLY A 93 12.47 9.56 11.65
CA GLY A 93 12.04 10.95 11.55
C GLY A 93 11.12 11.44 12.67
N GLY A 94 10.78 10.59 13.64
CA GLY A 94 9.83 10.95 14.69
C GLY A 94 8.48 11.34 14.09
N CYS A 95 7.79 12.28 14.74
CA CYS A 95 6.51 12.78 14.26
C CYS A 95 6.60 13.76 13.09
N SER A 96 7.81 14.01 12.56
CA SER A 96 7.96 14.67 11.26
C SER A 96 7.62 13.74 10.09
N VAL A 97 7.52 12.43 10.34
CA VAL A 97 7.12 11.41 9.36
C VAL A 97 6.06 10.49 9.95
N ILE A 98 4.87 10.47 9.34
CA ILE A 98 3.74 9.66 9.81
C ILE A 98 3.25 8.76 8.66
N ASN A 99 3.00 7.49 8.99
CA ASN A 99 2.47 6.49 8.07
C ASN A 99 0.96 6.28 8.31
N LEU A 100 0.17 6.38 7.25
CA LEU A 100 -1.26 6.08 7.23
C LEU A 100 -1.51 4.83 6.38
N VAL A 101 -2.33 3.91 6.90
CA VAL A 101 -3.02 2.92 6.07
C VAL A 101 -4.51 2.97 6.40
N TYR A 102 -5.33 3.07 5.37
CA TYR A 102 -6.79 3.06 5.47
C TYR A 102 -7.37 1.94 4.62
N ASP A 103 -8.13 1.04 5.25
CA ASP A 103 -8.88 0.00 4.57
C ASP A 103 -10.17 0.59 3.99
N THR A 104 -10.27 0.59 2.66
CA THR A 104 -11.41 1.20 1.97
C THR A 104 -12.70 0.40 2.08
N ALA A 105 -12.60 -0.91 2.36
CA ALA A 105 -13.76 -1.77 2.51
C ALA A 105 -14.32 -1.70 3.93
N GLU A 106 -13.44 -1.71 4.94
CA GLU A 106 -13.83 -1.63 6.35
C GLU A 106 -14.05 -0.19 6.83
N LYS A 107 -13.70 0.80 6.01
CA LYS A 107 -13.67 2.22 6.37
C LYS A 107 -12.88 2.49 7.65
N LYS A 108 -11.69 1.89 7.74
CA LYS A 108 -10.90 1.85 8.97
C LYS A 108 -9.49 2.33 8.75
N VAL A 109 -9.08 3.32 9.53
CA VAL A 109 -7.68 3.74 9.66
C VAL A 109 -6.99 2.74 10.59
N THR A 110 -5.89 2.13 10.12
CA THR A 110 -4.96 1.47 11.04
C THR A 110 -4.32 2.53 11.93
N PRO A 111 -4.01 2.26 13.20
CA PRO A 111 -3.42 3.27 14.06
C PRO A 111 -2.23 3.96 13.40
N LEU A 112 -2.20 5.30 13.47
CA LEU A 112 -1.10 6.12 12.97
C LEU A 112 0.02 6.12 13.99
N PHE A 113 1.26 6.07 13.52
CA PHE A 113 2.45 6.11 14.37
C PHE A 113 3.47 7.10 13.82
N CYS A 114 4.24 7.71 14.72
CA CYS A 114 5.44 8.46 14.37
C CYS A 114 6.58 7.48 14.07
N ASN A 115 7.32 7.70 12.98
CA ASN A 115 8.44 6.82 12.65
C ASN A 115 9.54 6.91 13.72
N GLY A 116 10.06 5.77 14.16
CA GLY A 116 11.09 5.72 15.22
C GLY A 116 10.57 5.84 16.66
N SER A 117 9.26 5.99 16.88
CA SER A 117 8.63 5.82 18.20
C SER A 117 8.07 4.40 18.31
N ALA A 118 8.82 3.51 18.97
CA ALA A 118 8.39 2.14 19.28
C ALA A 118 7.75 2.05 20.66
#